data_AF-A0A0L0T2Z0-F1
#
_entry.id   AF-A0A0L0T2Z0-F1
#
_cell.length_a   1.000
_cell.length_b   1.000
_cell.length_c   1.000
_cell.angle_alpha   90.00
_cell.angle_beta   90.00
_cell.angle_gamma   90.00
#
_symmetry.space_group_name_H-M   'P 1'
#
loop_
_entity.id
_entity.type
_entity.pdbx_description
1 polymer ?
#
loop_
_entity_poly.entity_id
_entity_poly.type
_entity_poly.pdbx_seq_one_letter_code
_entity_poly.pdbx_strand_id
1 'polypeptide(L)'
;MEEASGYTAATSTPPHELAGISRKKWGRLKASLHLVPGRDLYRCLAWAGGDLMVAPREDWHDIIRDAHLTRDPDRGQVEHRSLKQTFLAVKARFQTRRSRGGINYDECELYCQSCVCYGALDRAVMEARVHEDPAQTVGTVVAEAAAA
;
A
#
# COMPACT_ATOMS: atom_id res chain seq x y z
N MET A 1 -4.24 -4.44 -62.20
CA MET A 1 -5.08 -3.67 -61.26
C MET A 1 -4.40 -3.78 -59.91
N GLU A 2 -3.52 -2.81 -59.63
CA GLU A 2 -2.80 -2.69 -58.37
C GLU A 2 -3.67 -1.87 -57.41
N GLU A 3 -4.28 -2.51 -56.42
CA GLU A 3 -4.89 -1.79 -55.30
C GLU A 3 -3.78 -1.42 -54.29
N ALA A 4 -3.35 -0.17 -54.37
CA ALA A 4 -2.58 0.48 -53.32
C ALA A 4 -3.49 0.63 -52.09
N SER A 5 -3.45 -0.37 -51.20
CA SER A 5 -4.01 -0.28 -49.86
C SER A 5 -3.17 0.71 -49.04
N GLY A 6 -3.51 1.99 -49.20
CA GLY A 6 -3.00 3.07 -48.37
C GLY A 6 -3.50 2.88 -46.95
N TYR A 7 -2.71 2.17 -46.13
CA TYR A 7 -2.81 2.26 -44.68
C TYR A 7 -2.63 3.73 -44.30
N THR A 8 -3.73 4.43 -44.09
CA THR A 8 -3.73 5.71 -43.40
C THR A 8 -3.23 5.42 -41.98
N ALA A 9 -1.95 5.70 -41.75
CA ALA A 9 -1.38 5.69 -40.42
C ALA A 9 -2.19 6.69 -39.59
N ALA A 10 -3.10 6.17 -38.77
CA ALA A 10 -3.78 6.95 -37.76
C ALA A 10 -2.68 7.69 -36.98
N THR A 11 -2.66 9.01 -37.10
CA THR A 11 -1.77 9.90 -36.36
C THR A 11 -2.17 9.81 -34.89
N SER A 12 -1.78 8.71 -34.26
CA SER A 12 -2.00 8.47 -32.85
C SER A 12 -1.12 9.47 -32.10
N THR A 13 -1.78 10.41 -31.43
CA THR A 13 -1.13 11.32 -30.50
C THR A 13 -0.24 10.49 -29.56
N PRO A 14 1.08 10.73 -29.55
CA PRO A 14 1.99 9.86 -28.82
C PRO A 14 1.67 9.89 -27.32
N PRO A 15 1.86 8.77 -26.58
CA PRO A 15 1.34 8.62 -25.21
C PRO A 15 1.74 9.73 -24.22
N HIS A 16 2.94 10.29 -24.40
CA HIS A 16 3.41 11.39 -23.57
C HIS A 16 2.63 12.70 -23.75
N GLU A 17 2.11 12.98 -24.95
CA GLU A 17 1.28 14.15 -25.22
C GLU A 17 -0.11 13.99 -24.60
N LEU A 18 -0.69 12.78 -24.68
CA LEU A 18 -1.94 12.43 -23.98
C LEU A 18 -1.81 12.64 -22.46
N ALA A 19 -0.63 12.37 -21.91
CA ALA A 19 -0.33 12.58 -20.49
C ALA A 19 0.08 14.02 -20.13
N GLY A 20 0.13 14.96 -21.09
CA GLY A 20 0.59 16.34 -20.86
C GLY A 20 2.07 16.46 -20.48
N ILE A 21 2.90 15.49 -20.87
CA ILE A 21 4.32 15.39 -20.54
C ILE A 21 5.15 15.84 -21.75
N SER A 22 6.11 16.75 -21.53
CA SER A 22 7.04 17.16 -22.60
C SER A 22 7.93 16.00 -23.05
N ARG A 23 8.30 15.98 -24.34
CA ARG A 23 9.18 14.95 -24.93
C ARG A 23 10.50 14.78 -24.16
N LYS A 24 11.09 15.88 -23.68
CA LYS A 24 12.32 15.87 -22.88
C LYS A 24 12.13 15.17 -21.53
N LYS A 25 11.01 15.44 -20.85
CA LYS A 25 10.65 14.75 -19.59
C LYS A 25 10.36 13.28 -19.84
N TRP A 26 9.64 12.96 -20.91
CA TRP A 26 9.40 11.57 -21.33
C TRP A 26 10.69 10.79 -21.58
N GLY A 27 11.65 11.39 -22.31
CA GLY A 27 12.96 10.77 -22.54
C GLY A 27 13.71 10.47 -21.25
N ARG A 28 13.70 11.39 -20.28
CA ARG A 28 14.30 11.18 -18.95
C ARG A 28 13.61 10.07 -18.17
N LEU A 29 12.28 10.04 -18.17
CA LEU A 29 11.51 9.00 -17.48
C LEU A 29 11.82 7.61 -18.03
N LYS A 30 11.87 7.45 -19.37
CA LYS A 30 12.24 6.18 -20.00
C LYS A 30 13.66 5.72 -19.65
N ALA A 31 14.60 6.64 -19.47
CA ALA A 31 15.97 6.30 -19.08
C ALA A 31 16.08 5.89 -17.59
N SER A 32 15.18 6.40 -16.75
CA SER A 32 15.19 6.15 -15.31
C SER A 32 14.25 5.02 -14.87
N LEU A 33 13.49 4.40 -15.78
CA LEU A 33 12.57 3.31 -15.50
C LEU A 33 13.01 2.06 -16.25
N HIS A 34 12.88 0.91 -15.61
CA HIS A 34 13.17 -0.39 -16.22
C HIS A 34 12.09 -1.40 -15.87
N LEU A 35 12.03 -2.48 -16.66
CA LEU A 35 11.14 -3.61 -16.41
C LEU A 35 11.87 -4.63 -15.53
N VAL A 36 11.22 -5.05 -14.45
CA VAL A 36 11.67 -6.10 -13.55
C VAL A 36 11.36 -7.45 -14.19
N PRO A 37 12.38 -8.29 -14.48
CA PRO A 37 12.18 -9.58 -15.14
C PRO A 37 11.38 -10.57 -14.27
N GLY A 38 10.62 -11.47 -14.90
CA GLY A 38 9.88 -12.54 -14.22
C GLY A 38 8.59 -12.11 -13.51
N ARG A 39 8.08 -10.91 -13.81
CA ARG A 39 6.81 -10.37 -13.29
C ARG A 39 5.82 -10.20 -14.44
N ASP A 40 4.53 -10.34 -14.13
CA ASP A 40 3.46 -10.16 -15.12
C ASP A 40 3.56 -8.80 -15.81
N LEU A 41 3.29 -8.79 -17.12
CA LEU A 41 3.18 -7.57 -17.91
C LEU A 41 2.20 -6.61 -17.19
N TYR A 42 2.52 -5.32 -17.18
CA TYR A 42 1.77 -4.24 -16.48
C TYR A 42 2.04 -4.06 -14.98
N ARG A 43 2.80 -4.95 -14.32
CA ARG A 43 3.16 -4.81 -12.89
C ARG A 43 4.67 -4.84 -12.62
N CYS A 44 5.47 -4.51 -13.63
CA CYS A 44 6.92 -4.73 -13.60
C CYS A 44 7.76 -3.45 -13.75
N LEU A 45 7.19 -2.25 -13.71
CA LEU A 45 7.97 -1.01 -13.81
C LEU A 45 8.64 -0.67 -12.47
N ALA A 46 9.94 -0.40 -12.48
CA ALA A 46 10.69 0.07 -11.31
C ALA A 46 11.65 1.21 -11.69
N TRP A 47 12.01 2.04 -10.71
CA TRP A 47 13.03 3.07 -10.89
C TRP A 47 14.42 2.44 -10.98
N ALA A 48 15.28 2.99 -11.83
CA ALA A 48 16.68 2.59 -11.95
C ALA A 48 17.38 2.60 -10.59
N GLY A 49 18.11 1.51 -10.29
CA GLY A 49 18.78 1.32 -9.00
C GLY A 49 17.86 0.87 -7.86
N GLY A 50 16.64 0.41 -8.14
CA GLY A 50 15.76 -0.23 -7.16
C GLY A 50 14.94 -1.37 -7.78
N ASP A 51 14.39 -2.23 -6.91
CA ASP A 51 13.58 -3.40 -7.26
C ASP A 51 12.09 -3.24 -6.91
N LEU A 52 11.75 -2.15 -6.22
CA LEU A 52 10.39 -1.83 -5.81
C LEU A 52 9.54 -1.37 -7.00
N MET A 53 8.42 -2.07 -7.19
CA MET A 53 7.51 -1.87 -8.32
C MET A 53 6.69 -0.58 -8.15
N VAL A 54 6.53 0.17 -9.23
CA VAL A 54 5.58 1.28 -9.36
C VAL A 54 4.28 0.69 -9.87
N ALA A 55 3.25 0.69 -9.03
CA ALA A 55 1.92 0.20 -9.39
C ALA A 55 1.05 1.31 -9.99
N PRO A 56 0.25 1.03 -11.03
CA PRO A 56 -0.80 1.93 -11.50
C PRO A 56 -1.77 2.29 -10.37
N ARG A 57 -2.32 3.50 -10.38
CA ARG A 57 -3.14 4.02 -9.26
C ARG A 57 -4.44 3.24 -9.10
N GLU A 58 -5.01 2.81 -10.22
CA GLU A 58 -6.18 1.95 -10.31
C GLU A 58 -6.02 0.63 -9.55
N ASP A 59 -4.80 0.10 -9.45
CA ASP A 59 -4.50 -1.17 -8.77
C ASP A 59 -4.25 -0.99 -7.26
N TRP A 60 -4.10 0.25 -6.77
CA TRP A 60 -3.68 0.50 -5.38
C TRP A 60 -4.63 -0.11 -4.36
N HIS A 61 -5.94 0.00 -4.60
CA HIS A 61 -6.95 -0.52 -3.69
C HIS A 61 -6.84 -2.05 -3.52
N ASP A 62 -6.62 -2.76 -4.63
CA ASP A 62 -6.47 -4.22 -4.64
C ASP A 62 -5.16 -4.64 -3.96
N ILE A 63 -4.08 -3.93 -4.26
CA ILE A 63 -2.77 -4.19 -3.65
C ILE A 63 -2.82 -3.98 -2.12
N ILE A 64 -3.42 -2.88 -1.67
CA ILE A 64 -3.53 -2.60 -0.22
C ILE A 64 -4.44 -3.63 0.44
N ARG A 65 -5.56 -3.99 -0.21
CA ARG A 65 -6.46 -5.05 0.25
C ARG A 65 -5.75 -6.38 0.44
N ASP A 66 -5.00 -6.84 -0.56
CA ASP A 66 -4.26 -8.10 -0.50
C ASP A 66 -3.14 -8.05 0.56
N ALA A 67 -2.53 -6.89 0.75
CA ALA A 67 -1.54 -6.68 1.80
C ALA A 67 -2.17 -6.67 3.21
N HIS A 68 -3.41 -6.20 3.32
CA HIS A 68 -4.15 -6.05 4.57
C HIS A 68 -4.82 -7.36 5.01
N LEU A 69 -5.44 -8.08 4.07
CA LEU A 69 -6.15 -9.33 4.31
C LEU A 69 -5.21 -10.52 4.13
N THR A 70 -4.85 -11.19 5.22
CA THR A 70 -4.14 -12.46 5.14
C THR A 70 -5.16 -13.58 5.23
N ARG A 71 -5.18 -14.47 4.24
CA ARG A 71 -6.00 -15.68 4.31
C ARG A 71 -5.14 -16.79 4.87
N ASP A 72 -5.52 -17.32 6.03
CA ASP A 72 -4.96 -18.56 6.53
C ASP A 72 -5.54 -19.71 5.67
N PRO A 73 -4.72 -20.40 4.86
CA PRO A 73 -5.19 -21.46 3.97
C PRO A 73 -5.74 -22.68 4.73
N ASP A 74 -5.33 -22.87 5.99
CA ASP A 74 -5.69 -24.05 6.78
C ASP A 74 -6.95 -23.82 7.61
N ARG A 75 -7.16 -22.59 8.08
CA ARG A 75 -8.30 -22.24 8.97
C ARG A 75 -9.46 -21.55 8.26
N GLY A 76 -9.27 -21.16 6.99
CA GLY A 76 -10.27 -20.37 6.25
C GLY A 76 -10.58 -19.01 6.88
N GLN A 77 -9.78 -18.60 7.86
CA GLN A 77 -9.98 -17.38 8.63
C GLN A 77 -9.24 -16.24 7.94
N VAL A 78 -9.94 -15.11 7.76
CA VAL A 78 -9.34 -13.90 7.20
C VAL A 78 -8.81 -13.06 8.36
N GLU A 79 -7.50 -12.93 8.44
CA GLU A 79 -6.84 -12.06 9.39
C GLU A 79 -6.64 -10.67 8.78
N HIS A 80 -7.09 -9.65 9.50
CA HIS A 80 -6.94 -8.26 9.12
C HIS A 80 -5.71 -7.66 9.81
N ARG A 81 -4.68 -7.33 9.02
CA ARG A 81 -3.44 -6.75 9.55
C ARG A 81 -3.66 -5.33 10.04
N SER A 82 -2.91 -4.92 11.06
CA SER A 82 -2.83 -3.50 11.44
C SER A 82 -2.32 -2.62 10.29
N LEU A 83 -2.57 -1.32 10.35
CA LEU A 83 -2.06 -0.35 9.37
C LEU A 83 -0.54 -0.47 9.19
N LYS A 84 0.21 -0.57 10.29
CA LYS A 84 1.67 -0.72 10.26
C LYS A 84 2.11 -1.99 9.53
N GLN A 85 1.47 -3.13 9.82
CA GLN A 85 1.77 -4.40 9.16
C GLN A 85 1.39 -4.36 7.67
N THR A 86 0.25 -3.75 7.34
CA THR A 86 -0.22 -3.54 5.96
C THR A 86 0.80 -2.73 5.17
N PHE A 87 1.24 -1.59 5.71
CA PHE A 87 2.24 -0.75 5.04
C PHE A 87 3.59 -1.44 4.87
N LEU A 88 4.04 -2.24 5.85
CA LEU A 88 5.26 -3.03 5.72
C LEU A 88 5.15 -4.08 4.60
N ALA A 89 4.00 -4.75 4.49
CA ALA A 89 3.74 -5.72 3.42
C ALA A 89 3.73 -5.05 2.02
N VAL A 90 3.13 -3.86 1.90
CA VAL A 90 3.19 -3.06 0.65
C VAL A 90 4.63 -2.65 0.34
N LYS A 91 5.34 -2.09 1.33
CA LYS A 91 6.73 -1.59 1.19
C LYS A 91 7.73 -2.69 0.80
N ALA A 92 7.44 -3.95 1.12
CA ALA A 92 8.29 -5.07 0.74
C ALA A 92 8.31 -5.35 -0.78
N ARG A 93 7.32 -4.84 -1.52
CA ARG A 93 7.12 -5.19 -2.95
C ARG A 93 6.94 -3.96 -3.85
N PHE A 94 6.42 -2.87 -3.30
CA PHE A 94 6.02 -1.69 -4.07
C PHE A 94 6.75 -0.44 -3.60
N GLN A 95 6.91 0.52 -4.52
CA GLN A 95 7.41 1.85 -4.21
C GLN A 95 6.42 2.56 -3.29
N THR A 96 6.92 3.24 -2.25
CA THR A 96 6.06 3.93 -1.28
C THR A 96 6.33 5.43 -1.17
N ARG A 97 7.36 5.94 -1.85
CA ARG A 97 7.63 7.39 -1.89
C ARG A 97 6.71 8.09 -2.89
N ARG A 98 5.95 9.10 -2.42
CA ARG A 98 5.04 9.90 -3.25
C ARG A 98 5.73 10.53 -4.46
N SER A 99 6.96 11.05 -4.31
CA SER A 99 7.74 11.63 -5.41
C SER A 99 8.15 10.64 -6.51
N ARG A 100 7.97 9.35 -6.24
CA ARG A 100 8.29 8.23 -7.14
C ARG A 100 7.04 7.47 -7.59
N GLY A 101 5.86 8.04 -7.42
CA GLY A 101 4.59 7.42 -7.78
C GLY A 101 4.24 6.19 -6.92
N GLY A 102 4.69 6.18 -5.65
CA GLY A 102 4.48 5.06 -4.74
C GLY A 102 3.20 5.12 -3.93
N ILE A 103 2.75 3.95 -3.47
CA ILE A 103 1.65 3.75 -2.52
C ILE A 103 2.14 4.22 -1.14
N ASN A 104 1.75 5.42 -0.72
CA ASN A 104 2.22 6.00 0.53
C ASN A 104 1.44 5.47 1.75
N TYR A 105 1.87 5.91 2.94
CA TYR A 105 1.23 5.53 4.20
C TYR A 105 -0.22 6.03 4.27
N ASP A 106 -0.47 7.28 3.85
CA ASP A 106 -1.80 7.91 3.86
C ASP A 106 -2.85 7.09 3.08
N GLU A 107 -2.47 6.52 1.92
CA GLU A 107 -3.38 5.70 1.11
C GLU A 107 -3.68 4.35 1.79
N CYS A 108 -2.69 3.77 2.48
CA CYS A 108 -2.91 2.58 3.29
C CYS A 108 -3.81 2.89 4.50
N GLU A 109 -3.63 4.06 5.12
CA GLU A 109 -4.43 4.53 6.24
C GLU A 109 -5.89 4.76 5.82
N LEU A 110 -6.12 5.47 4.72
CA LEU A 110 -7.45 5.69 4.17
C LEU A 110 -8.19 4.37 3.91
N TYR A 111 -7.50 3.40 3.33
CA TYR A 111 -8.06 2.06 3.15
C TYR A 111 -8.37 1.40 4.50
N CYS A 112 -7.43 1.37 5.43
CA CYS A 112 -7.60 0.72 6.72
C CYS A 112 -8.75 1.33 7.53
N GLN A 113 -8.92 2.66 7.50
CA GLN A 113 -10.04 3.35 8.15
C GLN A 113 -11.41 2.90 7.62
N SER A 114 -11.49 2.50 6.34
CA SER A 114 -12.71 1.94 5.76
C SER A 114 -12.96 0.46 6.12
N CYS A 115 -11.97 -0.21 6.71
CA CYS A 115 -12.11 -1.60 7.15
C CYS A 115 -12.93 -1.71 8.43
N VAL A 116 -13.85 -2.68 8.47
CA VAL A 116 -14.63 -3.04 9.67
C VAL A 116 -13.72 -3.36 10.87
N CYS A 117 -12.56 -3.96 10.61
CA CYS A 117 -11.55 -4.29 11.60
C CYS A 117 -10.99 -3.06 12.33
N TYR A 118 -10.87 -1.93 11.64
CA TYR A 118 -10.33 -0.69 12.21
C TYR A 118 -11.35 -0.05 13.14
N GLY A 119 -12.65 -0.09 12.81
CA GLY A 119 -13.71 0.36 13.72
C GLY A 119 -13.88 -0.52 14.98
N ALA A 120 -13.44 -1.78 14.94
CA ALA A 120 -13.39 -2.64 16.12
C ALA A 120 -12.15 -2.35 16.99
N LEU A 121 -10.98 -2.19 16.35
CA LEU A 121 -9.72 -1.82 17.03
C LEU A 121 -9.79 -0.44 17.66
N ASP A 122 -10.31 0.56 16.94
CA ASP A 122 -10.43 1.94 17.42
C ASP A 122 -11.39 2.00 18.62
N ARG A 123 -12.51 1.26 18.58
CA ARG A 123 -13.39 1.09 19.75
C ARG A 123 -12.67 0.44 20.93
N ALA A 124 -11.96 -0.67 20.71
CA ALA A 124 -11.22 -1.36 21.78
C ALA A 124 -10.12 -0.47 22.39
N VAL A 125 -9.42 0.33 21.59
CA VAL A 125 -8.40 1.29 22.06
C VAL A 125 -9.05 2.45 22.83
N MET A 126 -10.17 2.98 22.34
CA MET A 126 -10.92 4.03 23.04
C MET A 126 -11.47 3.51 24.38
N GLU A 127 -12.02 2.30 24.43
CA GLU A 127 -12.47 1.64 25.65
C GLU A 127 -11.31 1.43 26.64
N ALA A 128 -10.16 0.94 26.17
CA ALA A 128 -8.97 0.78 27.02
C ALA A 128 -8.49 2.11 27.62
N ARG A 129 -8.51 3.20 26.84
CA ARG A 129 -8.15 4.56 27.31
C ARG A 129 -9.14 5.13 28.33
N VAL A 130 -10.42 4.78 28.22
CA VAL A 130 -11.45 5.16 29.20
C VAL A 130 -11.25 4.41 30.52
N HIS A 131 -10.68 3.20 30.48
CA HIS A 131 -10.40 2.40 31.68
C HIS A 131 -9.04 2.69 32.34
N GLU A 132 -8.16 3.48 31.72
CA GLU A 132 -6.94 4.02 32.35
C GLU A 132 -7.26 5.26 33.22
N ASP A 133 -8.23 5.12 34.12
CA ASP A 133 -8.52 6.13 35.14
C ASP A 133 -7.48 6.00 36.28
N PRO A 134 -6.64 7.01 36.57
CA PRO A 134 -5.57 6.92 37.58
C PRO A 134 -6.07 6.81 39.03
N ALA A 135 -7.38 6.72 39.24
CA ALA A 135 -8.01 6.68 40.56
C ALA A 135 -7.85 5.36 41.34
N GLN A 136 -7.28 4.29 40.75
CA GLN A 136 -7.09 2.99 41.44
C GLN A 136 -5.66 2.70 41.93
N THR A 137 -4.85 3.74 42.17
CA THR A 137 -3.52 3.58 42.83
C THR A 137 -3.57 3.86 44.34
N VAL A 138 -4.71 3.63 45.00
CA VAL A 138 -4.83 3.80 46.45
C VAL A 138 -5.27 2.51 47.12
N GLY A 139 -4.28 1.79 47.64
CA GLY A 139 -4.36 1.15 48.96
C GLY A 139 -4.73 -0.34 48.99
N THR A 140 -3.73 -1.19 49.21
CA THR A 140 -3.80 -2.24 50.25
C THR A 140 -2.39 -2.67 50.67
N VAL A 141 -1.84 -2.09 51.74
CA VAL A 141 -0.79 -2.75 52.55
C VAL A 141 -1.08 -2.51 54.04
N VAL A 142 -1.92 -3.36 54.60
CA VAL A 142 -2.09 -3.63 56.04
C VAL A 142 -2.50 -5.11 56.09
N ALA A 143 -2.00 -6.03 56.89
CA ALA A 143 -0.86 -6.22 57.80
C ALA A 143 -0.70 -7.76 57.91
N GLU A 144 0.46 -8.34 58.23
CA GLU A 144 0.85 -8.78 59.58
C GLU A 144 1.36 -10.24 59.44
N ALA A 145 2.51 -10.59 60.03
CA ALA A 145 2.77 -11.84 60.78
C ALA A 145 4.28 -12.17 60.90
N ALA A 146 4.81 -11.89 62.11
CA ALA A 146 5.54 -12.81 63.00
C ALA A 146 6.90 -13.45 62.63
N ALA A 147 7.76 -13.50 63.67
CA ALA A 147 9.00 -14.26 63.89
C ALA A 147 10.25 -13.75 63.14
N ALA A 148 11.37 -13.41 63.79
CA ALA A 148 11.97 -13.91 65.03
C ALA A 148 12.81 -12.81 65.73
#